data_AF-A0A953UH86-F1
#
_entry.id   AF-A0A953UH86-F1
#
_cell.length_a   1.000
_cell.length_b   1.000
_cell.length_c   1.000
_cell.angle_alpha   90.00
_cell.angle_beta   90.00
_cell.angle_gamma   90.00
#
_symmetry.space_group_name_H-M   'P 1'
#
loop_
_entity.id
_entity.type
_entity.pdbx_description
1 polymer ?
#
loop_
_entity_poly.entity_id
_entity_poly.type
_entity_poly.pdbx_seq_one_letter_code
_entity_poly.pdbx_strand_id
1 'polypeptide(L)'
;MEDIQQQLVALRQRIARIDRKYAGPPVARVAPSVRPFSNASAHFIQDLMSGEVVRTAYGEHFETEKLWERHRRHGSVDISDLACLPEDLLDPLSAGAIPRAHPMKWAFLDTETTGLAGGTGTYAFLVGVGSIEAAGFRLRQFFMRDYGEEASLLSRLTEYLAQFDVLITYNGKAYDQPLLETRFRMARARHPFDRMEHLDLLFGARRLWKLRLESCRLVDLENQILGVERQGDLPGEMIPYIYFDFLRTQQAFRLVPIFHHNALDILSLACLTAIVPFHFRSPEGDTLGPALRHGADLIGLARWLLQAERPEEALRLFRRAVEMGLPDHLLFRTLWETAATEKRLGREDAALAVIAELAGSRNPYRFRAFEELAKHYEHRERNYPMALEMTRNALEIADTPEIRRREERLKGRIARPKSRRLAL
;
A
#
# COMPACT_ATOMS: atom_id res chain seq x y z
N MET A 1 3.22 23.29 29.14
CA MET A 1 3.89 24.31 28.29
C MET A 1 5.32 23.93 27.93
N GLU A 2 6.08 23.23 28.80
CA GLU A 2 7.45 22.78 28.50
C GLU A 2 7.57 21.78 27.33
N ASP A 3 6.57 20.92 27.13
CA ASP A 3 6.57 19.89 26.07
C ASP A 3 6.55 20.48 24.65
N ILE A 4 5.79 21.57 24.43
CA ILE A 4 5.73 22.26 23.13
C ILE A 4 7.05 22.95 22.81
N GLN A 5 7.73 23.51 23.82
CA GLN A 5 9.04 24.13 23.64
C GLN A 5 10.12 23.10 23.30
N GLN A 6 10.07 21.91 23.92
CA GLN A 6 10.99 20.81 23.61
C GLN A 6 10.75 20.25 22.20
N GLN A 7 9.50 20.13 21.78
CA GLN A 7 9.14 19.74 20.41
C GLN A 7 9.60 20.78 19.37
N LEU A 8 9.46 22.08 19.66
CA LEU A 8 9.96 23.16 18.80
C LEU A 8 11.49 23.16 18.68
N VAL A 9 12.21 22.82 19.75
CA VAL A 9 13.69 22.73 19.73
C VAL A 9 14.14 21.52 18.90
N ALA A 10 13.53 20.35 19.10
CA ALA A 10 13.83 19.15 18.32
C ALA A 10 13.54 19.35 16.83
N LEU A 11 12.46 20.08 16.51
CA LEU A 11 12.07 20.43 15.15
C LEU A 11 13.07 21.40 14.50
N ARG A 12 13.48 22.47 15.20
CA ARG A 12 14.51 23.40 14.72
C ARG A 12 15.85 22.71 14.44
N GLN A 13 16.24 21.73 15.27
CA GLN A 13 17.45 20.95 15.05
C GLN A 13 17.35 20.03 13.83
N ARG A 14 16.16 19.47 13.54
CA ARG A 14 15.92 18.71 12.31
C ARG A 14 15.96 19.58 11.06
N ILE A 15 15.33 20.75 11.09
CA ILE A 15 15.34 21.73 9.99
C ILE A 15 16.78 22.16 9.65
N ALA A 16 17.58 22.54 10.66
CA ALA A 16 18.97 22.94 10.46
C ALA A 16 19.88 21.81 9.90
N ARG A 17 19.45 20.54 10.03
CA ARG A 17 20.15 19.37 9.48
C ARG A 17 19.77 19.15 8.01
N ILE A 18 18.52 19.45 7.64
CA ILE A 18 18.00 19.41 6.28
C ILE A 18 18.60 20.56 5.45
N ASP A 19 18.60 21.78 5.97
CA ASP A 19 19.21 22.94 5.30
C ASP A 19 20.70 22.69 4.98
N ARG A 20 21.43 22.06 5.91
CA ARG A 20 22.83 21.67 5.69
C ARG A 20 23.01 20.57 4.63
N LYS A 21 22.01 19.72 4.42
CA LYS A 21 22.05 18.64 3.42
C LYS A 21 21.78 19.15 2.01
N TYR A 22 21.04 20.24 1.86
CA TYR A 22 20.64 20.81 0.57
C TYR A 22 21.28 22.19 0.26
N ALA A 23 22.13 22.71 1.13
CA ALA A 23 22.93 23.89 0.83
C ALA A 23 24.00 23.56 -0.23
N GLY A 24 23.76 23.97 -1.47
CA GLY A 24 24.78 24.01 -2.51
C GLY A 24 25.93 24.98 -2.16
N PRO A 25 27.07 24.92 -2.88
CA PRO A 25 28.24 25.74 -2.57
C PRO A 25 27.93 27.24 -2.64
N PRO A 26 28.58 28.06 -1.79
CA PRO A 26 28.26 29.48 -1.67
C PRO A 26 28.63 30.23 -2.96
N VAL A 27 27.63 30.80 -3.63
CA VAL A 27 27.82 31.76 -4.72
C VAL A 27 28.27 33.08 -4.11
N ALA A 28 29.35 33.66 -4.65
CA ALA A 28 29.93 34.91 -4.19
C ALA A 28 28.89 36.05 -4.20
N ARG A 29 28.78 36.75 -3.06
CA ARG A 29 27.87 37.89 -2.86
C ARG A 29 28.33 39.09 -3.70
N VAL A 30 27.66 39.35 -4.81
CA VAL A 30 27.60 40.69 -5.40
C VAL A 30 26.54 41.47 -4.64
N ALA A 31 26.91 42.62 -4.07
CA ALA A 31 25.99 43.46 -3.32
C ALA A 31 24.85 43.96 -4.23
N PRO A 32 23.56 43.69 -3.92
CA PRO A 32 22.47 44.21 -4.73
C PRO A 32 22.29 45.69 -4.44
N SER A 33 22.34 46.51 -5.50
CA SER A 33 21.88 47.90 -5.47
C SER A 33 20.40 47.90 -5.06
N VAL A 34 20.10 48.50 -3.91
CA VAL A 34 18.72 48.69 -3.45
C VAL A 34 18.07 49.74 -4.35
N ARG A 35 17.39 49.28 -5.41
CA ARG A 35 16.26 50.02 -5.97
C ARG A 35 15.04 49.67 -5.13
N PRO A 36 14.17 50.64 -4.78
CA PRO A 36 12.95 50.34 -4.07
C PRO A 36 12.13 49.38 -4.93
N PHE A 37 11.88 48.17 -4.44
CA PHE A 37 10.89 47.29 -5.05
C PHE A 37 9.54 47.98 -4.94
N SER A 38 9.10 48.59 -6.04
CA SER A 38 7.72 49.00 -6.25
C SER A 38 6.83 47.79 -6.06
N ASN A 39 5.76 47.93 -5.26
CA ASN A 39 4.64 47.00 -5.05
C ASN A 39 4.37 46.04 -6.22
N ALA A 40 5.12 44.94 -6.29
CA ALA A 40 4.90 43.87 -7.25
C ALA A 40 3.81 42.96 -6.66
N SER A 41 2.56 43.36 -6.92
CA SER A 41 1.34 42.55 -6.99
C SER A 41 1.33 41.26 -6.17
N ALA A 42 0.56 41.24 -5.09
CA ALA A 42 0.01 40.00 -4.55
C ALA A 42 -0.79 39.31 -5.68
N HIS A 43 -0.19 38.33 -6.35
CA HIS A 43 -0.93 37.50 -7.30
C HIS A 43 -1.91 36.66 -6.50
N PHE A 44 -3.20 36.84 -6.76
CA PHE A 44 -4.22 36.00 -6.15
C PHE A 44 -4.13 34.61 -6.78
N ILE A 45 -4.58 33.59 -6.04
CA ILE A 45 -4.53 32.20 -6.52
C ILE A 45 -5.22 32.01 -7.88
N GLN A 46 -6.23 32.84 -8.15
CA GLN A 46 -7.00 32.90 -9.40
C GLN A 46 -6.17 33.35 -10.61
N ASP A 47 -5.11 34.14 -10.38
CA ASP A 47 -4.23 34.64 -11.44
C ASP A 47 -3.17 33.61 -11.84
N LEU A 48 -2.97 32.59 -11.00
CA LEU A 48 -1.88 31.60 -11.13
C LEU A 48 -2.39 30.21 -11.52
N MET A 49 -3.64 29.89 -11.23
CA MET A 49 -4.25 28.60 -11.53
C MET A 49 -5.65 28.81 -12.08
N SER A 50 -6.01 27.99 -13.08
CA SER A 50 -7.38 27.95 -13.59
C SER A 50 -8.31 27.44 -12.48
N GLY A 51 -9.24 28.26 -12.04
CA GLY A 51 -10.21 27.92 -11.01
C GLY A 51 -11.21 29.04 -10.79
N GLU A 52 -12.11 28.84 -9.85
CA GLU A 52 -13.18 29.78 -9.54
C GLU A 52 -13.44 29.88 -8.04
N VAL A 53 -13.97 31.02 -7.61
CA VAL A 53 -14.46 31.19 -6.24
C VAL A 53 -15.91 30.73 -6.19
N VAL A 54 -16.15 29.66 -5.46
CA VAL A 54 -17.47 29.07 -5.30
C VAL A 54 -18.12 29.60 -4.03
N ARG A 55 -19.36 30.08 -4.17
CA ARG A 55 -20.16 30.62 -3.08
C ARG A 55 -21.25 29.63 -2.69
N THR A 56 -21.33 29.34 -1.40
CA THR A 56 -22.36 28.51 -0.79
C THR A 56 -23.13 29.34 0.25
N ALA A 57 -24.15 28.74 0.86
CA ALA A 57 -24.83 29.35 2.01
C ALA A 57 -23.91 29.59 3.22
N TYR A 58 -22.72 28.99 3.25
CA TYR A 58 -21.78 29.01 4.37
C TYR A 58 -20.51 29.82 4.10
N GLY A 59 -20.51 30.65 3.05
CA GLY A 59 -19.37 31.49 2.67
C GLY A 59 -18.81 31.13 1.30
N GLU A 60 -17.53 31.40 1.08
CA GLU A 60 -16.85 31.12 -0.18
C GLU A 60 -15.57 30.33 0.02
N HIS A 61 -15.15 29.61 -1.02
CA HIS A 61 -13.87 28.89 -1.10
C HIS A 61 -13.39 28.87 -2.55
N PHE A 62 -12.18 28.39 -2.81
CA PHE A 62 -11.65 28.28 -4.17
C PHE A 62 -11.71 26.83 -4.66
N GLU A 63 -12.20 26.63 -5.89
CA GLU A 63 -12.15 25.34 -6.59
C GLU A 63 -11.25 25.44 -7.82
N THR A 64 -10.51 24.37 -8.10
CA THR A 64 -9.82 24.18 -9.38
C THR A 64 -10.14 22.81 -9.96
N GLU A 65 -10.15 22.72 -11.29
CA GLU A 65 -10.35 21.49 -12.02
C GLU A 65 -9.18 21.18 -12.94
N LYS A 66 -8.90 19.88 -13.09
CA LYS A 66 -7.93 19.38 -14.06
C LYS A 66 -8.45 18.11 -14.72
N LEU A 67 -8.38 18.06 -16.04
CA LEU A 67 -8.70 16.88 -16.82
C LEU A 67 -7.42 16.30 -17.43
N TRP A 68 -7.15 15.03 -17.15
CA TRP A 68 -6.26 14.24 -17.98
C TRP A 68 -7.11 13.53 -19.02
N GLU A 69 -6.99 13.98 -20.25
CA GLU A 69 -7.77 13.44 -21.38
C GLU A 69 -7.46 11.96 -21.58
N ARG A 70 -8.47 11.21 -22.05
CA ARG A 70 -8.41 9.75 -22.24
C ARG A 70 -7.24 9.24 -23.09
N HIS A 71 -6.64 10.05 -23.96
CA HIS A 71 -5.52 9.65 -24.81
C HIS A 71 -4.15 9.86 -24.14
N ARG A 72 -4.12 10.43 -22.93
CA ARG A 72 -2.91 10.61 -22.15
C ARG A 72 -2.56 9.32 -21.41
N ARG A 73 -1.30 9.26 -21.00
CA ARG A 73 -0.76 8.17 -20.18
C ARG A 73 -0.20 8.73 -18.89
N HIS A 74 -0.25 7.91 -17.84
CA HIS A 74 0.41 8.17 -16.58
C HIS A 74 1.26 6.95 -16.22
N GLY A 75 2.56 7.05 -16.49
CA GLY A 75 3.47 5.92 -16.41
C GLY A 75 3.09 4.80 -17.37
N SER A 76 2.98 3.59 -16.83
CA SER A 76 2.59 2.39 -17.57
C SER A 76 1.11 2.33 -17.94
N VAL A 77 0.24 3.16 -17.34
CA VAL A 77 -1.22 3.10 -17.50
C VAL A 77 -1.72 4.11 -18.53
N ASP A 78 -2.64 3.67 -19.41
CA ASP A 78 -3.38 4.56 -20.30
C ASP A 78 -4.64 5.07 -19.59
N ILE A 79 -4.91 6.38 -19.64
CA ILE A 79 -6.06 6.95 -18.93
C ILE A 79 -7.38 6.45 -19.52
N SER A 80 -7.40 6.07 -20.80
CA SER A 80 -8.56 5.44 -21.42
C SER A 80 -8.96 4.11 -20.79
N ASP A 81 -8.01 3.37 -20.21
CA ASP A 81 -8.27 2.06 -19.60
C ASP A 81 -9.09 2.18 -18.31
N LEU A 82 -9.01 3.33 -17.61
CA LEU A 82 -9.72 3.56 -16.34
C LEU A 82 -11.25 3.49 -16.50
N ALA A 83 -11.79 3.95 -17.64
CA ALA A 83 -13.22 3.88 -17.91
C ALA A 83 -13.68 2.46 -18.29
N CYS A 84 -12.74 1.60 -18.70
CA CYS A 84 -12.99 0.22 -19.13
C CYS A 84 -12.74 -0.80 -18.01
N LEU A 85 -12.46 -0.34 -16.79
CA LEU A 85 -12.22 -1.23 -15.66
C LEU A 85 -13.48 -2.08 -15.36
N PRO A 86 -13.33 -3.37 -15.05
CA PRO A 86 -14.46 -4.22 -14.70
C PRO A 86 -15.18 -3.72 -13.44
N GLU A 87 -16.51 -3.85 -13.39
CA GLU A 87 -17.29 -3.41 -12.22
C GLU A 87 -17.02 -4.25 -10.97
N ASP A 88 -16.63 -5.51 -11.15
CA ASP A 88 -16.27 -6.45 -10.08
C ASP A 88 -14.80 -6.33 -9.64
N LEU A 89 -14.06 -5.33 -10.15
CA LEU A 89 -12.62 -5.22 -9.94
C LEU A 89 -12.24 -5.07 -8.47
N LEU A 90 -13.06 -4.38 -7.66
CA LEU A 90 -12.75 -4.11 -6.26
C LEU A 90 -13.16 -5.23 -5.30
N ASP A 91 -13.92 -6.23 -5.77
CA ASP A 91 -14.44 -7.32 -4.94
C ASP A 91 -13.31 -8.05 -4.16
N PRO A 92 -12.20 -8.45 -4.79
CA PRO A 92 -11.16 -9.17 -4.07
C PRO A 92 -10.36 -8.31 -3.10
N LEU A 93 -10.29 -7.01 -3.37
CA LEU A 93 -9.60 -6.04 -2.52
C LEU A 93 -10.40 -5.70 -1.27
N SER A 94 -11.72 -5.63 -1.44
CA SER A 94 -12.68 -5.30 -0.40
C SER A 94 -13.16 -6.53 0.38
N ALA A 95 -12.70 -7.73 0.01
CA ALA A 95 -13.13 -9.00 0.60
C ALA A 95 -14.66 -9.18 0.58
N GLY A 96 -15.30 -8.86 -0.55
CA GLY A 96 -16.75 -8.99 -0.70
C GLY A 96 -17.56 -7.73 -0.38
N ALA A 97 -16.96 -6.69 0.21
CA ALA A 97 -17.71 -5.48 0.57
C ALA A 97 -18.12 -4.63 -0.65
N ILE A 98 -17.33 -4.69 -1.74
CA ILE A 98 -17.60 -3.99 -2.99
C ILE A 98 -17.68 -5.01 -4.13
N PRO A 99 -18.76 -5.80 -4.21
CA PRO A 99 -18.85 -6.90 -5.18
C PRO A 99 -19.00 -6.39 -6.62
N ARG A 100 -19.70 -5.26 -6.81
CA ARG A 100 -19.85 -4.57 -8.10
C ARG A 100 -20.03 -3.07 -7.89
N ALA A 101 -19.22 -2.27 -8.57
CA ALA A 101 -19.38 -0.82 -8.66
C ALA A 101 -18.79 -0.32 -9.98
N HIS A 102 -19.58 0.43 -10.75
CA HIS A 102 -19.11 1.02 -12.01
C HIS A 102 -17.95 2.00 -11.74
N PRO A 103 -16.84 1.98 -12.51
CA PRO A 103 -15.65 2.82 -12.23
C PRO A 103 -15.93 4.32 -12.15
N MET A 104 -16.89 4.81 -12.94
CA MET A 104 -17.33 6.22 -12.90
C MET A 104 -18.09 6.60 -11.60
N LYS A 105 -18.37 5.62 -10.72
CA LYS A 105 -18.94 5.81 -9.38
C LYS A 105 -17.89 5.81 -8.28
N TRP A 106 -16.60 5.80 -8.63
CA TRP A 106 -15.51 5.83 -7.67
C TRP A 106 -14.97 7.26 -7.50
N ALA A 107 -14.76 7.66 -6.25
CA ALA A 107 -14.11 8.90 -5.86
C ALA A 107 -12.72 8.59 -5.30
N PHE A 108 -11.68 9.14 -5.91
CA PHE A 108 -10.30 9.04 -5.43
C PHE A 108 -9.98 10.27 -4.58
N LEU A 109 -9.77 10.10 -3.29
CA LEU A 109 -9.62 11.22 -2.36
C LEU A 109 -8.25 11.22 -1.69
N ASP A 110 -7.69 12.42 -1.61
CA ASP A 110 -6.46 12.73 -0.87
C ASP A 110 -6.57 14.15 -0.28
N THR A 111 -5.96 14.37 0.89
CA THR A 111 -6.03 15.66 1.58
C THR A 111 -4.65 16.22 1.91
N GLU A 112 -4.51 17.54 1.77
CA GLU A 112 -3.39 18.28 2.34
C GLU A 112 -3.81 18.97 3.62
N THR A 113 -2.99 18.81 4.64
CA THR A 113 -3.40 19.11 6.02
C THR A 113 -2.41 20.02 6.74
N THR A 114 -2.88 20.75 7.74
CA THR A 114 -2.05 21.69 8.52
C THR A 114 -1.16 21.03 9.57
N GLY A 115 -1.10 19.69 9.62
CA GLY A 115 -0.30 18.93 10.57
C GLY A 115 -0.35 17.45 10.24
N LEU A 116 0.57 16.66 10.78
CA LEU A 116 0.78 15.25 10.39
C LEU A 116 0.09 14.24 11.32
N ALA A 117 -0.56 14.68 12.40
CA ALA A 117 -0.99 13.84 13.51
C ALA A 117 -2.51 13.80 13.74
N GLY A 118 -3.33 14.27 12.78
CA GLY A 118 -4.79 14.07 12.81
C GLY A 118 -5.55 14.65 14.02
N GLY A 119 -4.95 15.58 14.76
CA GLY A 119 -5.56 16.18 15.95
C GLY A 119 -6.72 17.14 15.61
N THR A 120 -7.52 17.53 16.59
CA THR A 120 -8.66 18.45 16.41
C THR A 120 -8.25 19.85 15.90
N GLY A 121 -6.98 20.23 16.05
CA GLY A 121 -6.40 21.45 15.50
C GLY A 121 -5.90 21.32 14.05
N THR A 122 -5.93 20.12 13.47
CA THR A 122 -5.55 19.89 12.07
C THR A 122 -6.74 20.17 11.16
N TYR A 123 -6.49 20.89 10.08
CA TYR A 123 -7.47 21.21 9.04
C TYR A 123 -7.02 20.58 7.73
N ALA A 124 -7.98 20.10 6.92
CA ALA A 124 -7.76 19.77 5.52
C ALA A 124 -7.92 21.05 4.70
N PHE A 125 -6.80 21.68 4.34
CA PHE A 125 -6.86 22.95 3.63
C PHE A 125 -7.01 22.78 2.11
N LEU A 126 -6.63 21.61 1.60
CA LEU A 126 -6.87 21.18 0.24
C LEU A 126 -7.48 19.78 0.31
N VAL A 127 -8.62 19.59 -0.35
CA VAL A 127 -9.22 18.27 -0.55
C VAL A 127 -9.30 18.05 -2.05
N GLY A 128 -8.58 17.05 -2.54
CA GLY A 128 -8.67 16.64 -3.93
C GLY A 128 -9.61 15.44 -4.08
N VAL A 129 -10.45 15.47 -5.11
CA VAL A 129 -11.32 14.37 -5.49
C VAL A 129 -11.18 14.10 -6.98
N GLY A 130 -10.55 12.98 -7.30
CA GLY A 130 -10.46 12.42 -8.65
C GLY A 130 -11.65 11.54 -8.99
N SER A 131 -12.03 11.52 -10.26
CA SER A 131 -13.15 10.75 -10.79
C SER A 131 -12.87 10.32 -12.23
N ILE A 132 -13.37 9.14 -12.57
CA ILE A 132 -13.26 8.58 -13.93
C ILE A 132 -14.47 9.02 -14.74
N GLU A 133 -14.24 9.49 -15.96
CA GLU A 133 -15.27 9.92 -16.88
C GLU A 133 -14.99 9.47 -18.31
N ALA A 134 -15.98 9.58 -19.19
CA ALA A 134 -15.82 9.21 -20.61
C ALA A 134 -14.73 10.02 -21.34
N ALA A 135 -14.48 11.25 -20.89
CA ALA A 135 -13.46 12.14 -21.46
C ALA A 135 -12.04 11.86 -20.93
N GLY A 136 -11.91 11.15 -19.81
CA GLY A 136 -10.63 10.88 -19.14
C GLY A 136 -10.75 10.88 -17.62
N PHE A 137 -9.68 11.28 -16.93
CA PHE A 137 -9.65 11.38 -15.46
C PHE A 137 -9.78 12.84 -15.04
N ARG A 138 -10.85 13.16 -14.30
CA ARG A 138 -11.12 14.52 -13.81
C ARG A 138 -10.81 14.63 -12.33
N LEU A 139 -9.98 15.61 -11.98
CA LEU A 139 -9.71 16.02 -10.62
C LEU A 139 -10.42 17.35 -10.34
N ARG A 140 -11.09 17.42 -9.20
CA ARG A 140 -11.47 18.67 -8.54
C ARG A 140 -10.67 18.83 -7.27
N GLN A 141 -10.18 20.04 -7.00
CA GLN A 141 -9.53 20.36 -5.74
C GLN A 141 -10.27 21.51 -5.07
N PHE A 142 -10.73 21.27 -3.85
CA PHE A 142 -11.40 22.24 -3.01
C PHE A 142 -10.38 22.82 -2.03
N PHE A 143 -10.17 24.14 -2.08
CA PHE A 143 -9.13 24.83 -1.34
C PHE A 143 -9.71 25.93 -0.45
N MET A 144 -9.28 25.95 0.81
CA MET A 144 -9.57 27.04 1.72
C MET A 144 -8.39 28.03 1.74
N ARG A 145 -8.66 29.29 1.38
CA ARG A 145 -7.68 30.38 1.40
C ARG A 145 -7.47 30.93 2.82
N ASP A 146 -8.45 30.71 3.68
CA ASP A 146 -8.42 31.00 5.11
C ASP A 146 -9.29 29.96 5.84
N TYR A 147 -9.11 29.81 7.16
CA TYR A 147 -9.90 28.88 7.97
C TYR A 147 -11.41 29.17 7.95
N GLY A 148 -11.80 30.43 7.74
CA GLY A 148 -13.22 30.81 7.63
C GLY A 148 -13.96 30.15 6.45
N GLU A 149 -13.24 29.62 5.47
CA GLU A 149 -13.81 29.03 4.25
C GLU A 149 -14.17 27.55 4.40
N GLU A 150 -13.78 26.91 5.51
CA GLU A 150 -13.96 25.46 5.73
C GLU A 150 -15.43 25.02 5.61
N ALA A 151 -16.37 25.78 6.17
CA ALA A 151 -17.78 25.42 6.12
C ALA A 151 -18.32 25.41 4.67
N SER A 152 -17.86 26.34 3.84
CA SER A 152 -18.21 26.40 2.41
C SER A 152 -17.62 25.20 1.66
N LEU A 153 -16.34 24.90 1.91
CA LEU A 153 -15.64 23.76 1.34
C LEU A 153 -16.33 22.43 1.68
N LEU A 154 -16.62 22.17 2.96
CA LEU A 154 -17.24 20.92 3.42
C LEU A 154 -18.66 20.72 2.87
N SER A 155 -19.45 21.80 2.78
CA SER A 155 -20.77 21.76 2.16
C SER A 155 -20.68 21.34 0.71
N ARG A 156 -19.77 21.96 -0.04
CA ARG A 156 -19.58 21.70 -1.46
C ARG A 156 -19.00 20.32 -1.74
N LEU A 157 -18.05 19.88 -0.92
CA LEU A 157 -17.49 18.51 -0.97
C LEU A 157 -18.60 17.46 -0.76
N THR A 158 -19.53 17.71 0.16
CA THR A 158 -20.68 16.81 0.40
C THR A 158 -21.56 16.67 -0.84
N GLU A 159 -21.90 17.78 -1.48
CA GLU A 159 -22.67 17.79 -2.73
C GLU A 159 -21.93 17.08 -3.85
N TYR A 160 -20.63 17.36 -4.02
CA TYR A 160 -19.84 16.75 -5.09
C TYR A 160 -19.67 15.26 -4.89
N LEU A 161 -19.48 14.80 -3.64
CA LEU A 161 -19.33 13.38 -3.35
C LEU A 161 -20.62 12.61 -3.61
N ALA A 162 -21.80 13.24 -3.53
CA ALA A 162 -23.12 12.60 -3.62
C ALA A 162 -23.34 11.72 -4.86
N GLN A 163 -22.58 11.95 -5.93
CA GLN A 163 -22.68 11.18 -7.18
C GLN A 163 -21.92 9.84 -7.16
N PHE A 164 -21.06 9.61 -6.17
CA PHE A 164 -20.17 8.45 -6.05
C PHE A 164 -20.65 7.49 -4.96
N ASP A 165 -20.39 6.20 -5.18
CA ASP A 165 -20.78 5.10 -4.30
C ASP A 165 -19.58 4.50 -3.55
N VAL A 166 -18.37 4.67 -4.11
CA VAL A 166 -17.14 4.12 -3.55
C VAL A 166 -16.12 5.23 -3.32
N LEU A 167 -15.57 5.30 -2.11
CA LEU A 167 -14.42 6.12 -1.78
C LEU A 167 -13.16 5.25 -1.89
N ILE A 168 -12.15 5.75 -2.60
CA ILE A 168 -10.86 5.11 -2.75
C ILE A 168 -9.79 6.08 -2.26
N THR A 169 -8.98 5.64 -1.30
CA THR A 169 -7.89 6.46 -0.73
C THR A 169 -6.60 5.66 -0.61
N TYR A 170 -5.50 6.36 -0.31
CA TYR A 170 -4.24 5.73 0.08
C TYR A 170 -3.93 6.05 1.53
N ASN A 171 -4.02 5.07 2.44
CA ASN A 171 -3.92 5.27 3.89
C ASN A 171 -5.04 6.14 4.50
N GLY A 172 -6.11 6.44 3.76
CA GLY A 172 -7.16 7.35 4.24
C GLY A 172 -8.08 6.74 5.30
N LYS A 173 -8.11 5.42 5.49
CA LYS A 173 -8.82 4.82 6.65
C LYS A 173 -8.17 5.20 7.98
N ALA A 174 -6.86 5.44 7.96
CA ALA A 174 -6.09 5.81 9.14
C ALA A 174 -5.90 7.34 9.28
N TYR A 175 -6.22 8.12 8.23
CA TYR A 175 -5.88 9.54 8.18
C TYR A 175 -7.01 10.42 7.61
N ASP A 176 -7.18 10.45 6.28
CA ASP A 176 -8.03 11.42 5.58
C ASP A 176 -9.49 11.39 6.05
N GLN A 177 -10.11 10.20 6.08
CA GLN A 177 -11.51 10.07 6.47
C GLN A 177 -11.73 10.43 7.95
N PRO A 178 -11.00 9.87 8.93
CA PRO A 178 -11.14 10.28 10.34
C PRO A 178 -10.95 11.78 10.57
N LEU A 179 -10.01 12.40 9.84
CA LEU A 179 -9.77 13.83 9.89
C LEU A 179 -10.98 14.60 9.36
N LEU A 180 -11.46 14.28 8.16
CA LEU A 180 -12.62 14.94 7.56
C LEU A 180 -13.89 14.74 8.39
N GLU A 181 -14.16 13.54 8.92
CA GLU A 181 -15.26 13.28 9.85
C GLU A 181 -15.20 14.18 11.08
N THR A 182 -13.99 14.39 11.62
CA THR A 182 -13.78 15.32 12.73
C THR A 182 -14.07 16.76 12.31
N ARG A 183 -13.64 17.19 11.11
CA ARG A 183 -13.94 18.53 10.57
C ARG A 183 -15.44 18.75 10.38
N PHE A 184 -16.15 17.79 9.78
CA PHE A 184 -17.61 17.80 9.65
C PHE A 184 -18.30 17.94 11.01
N ARG A 185 -17.86 17.16 12.01
CA ARG A 185 -18.40 17.22 13.37
C ARG A 185 -18.18 18.59 14.02
N MET A 186 -17.00 19.18 13.85
CA MET A 186 -16.68 20.52 14.36
C MET A 186 -17.51 21.62 13.67
N ALA A 187 -17.77 21.46 12.36
CA ALA A 187 -18.66 22.34 11.59
C ALA A 187 -20.15 22.08 11.84
N ARG A 188 -20.51 21.11 12.71
CA ARG A 188 -21.89 20.67 12.99
C ARG A 188 -22.64 20.19 11.74
N ALA A 189 -21.90 19.63 10.78
CA ALA A 189 -22.42 19.07 9.55
C ALA A 189 -22.33 17.54 9.58
N ARG A 190 -23.21 16.87 8.81
CA ARG A 190 -23.14 15.42 8.61
C ARG A 190 -22.13 15.12 7.50
N HIS A 191 -21.20 14.20 7.77
CA HIS A 191 -20.26 13.76 6.73
C HIS A 191 -20.95 12.82 5.72
N PRO A 192 -20.50 12.81 4.45
CA PRO A 192 -21.10 11.98 3.41
C PRO A 192 -20.62 10.51 3.43
N PHE A 193 -19.62 10.16 4.25
CA PHE A 193 -18.93 8.87 4.13
C PHE A 193 -19.76 7.64 4.51
N ASP A 194 -20.77 7.76 5.36
CA ASP A 194 -21.60 6.61 5.80
C ASP A 194 -22.31 5.88 4.66
N ARG A 195 -22.56 6.57 3.53
CA ARG A 195 -23.27 5.99 2.38
C ARG A 195 -22.32 5.34 1.37
N MET A 196 -21.02 5.52 1.53
CA MET A 196 -20.01 5.10 0.55
C MET A 196 -19.27 3.88 1.09
N GLU A 197 -19.02 2.92 0.22
CA GLU A 197 -18.06 1.86 0.54
C GLU A 197 -16.64 2.44 0.48
N HIS A 198 -15.76 2.01 1.38
CA HIS A 198 -14.40 2.55 1.45
C HIS A 198 -13.33 1.49 1.18
N LEU A 199 -12.61 1.69 0.07
CA LEU A 199 -11.41 0.97 -0.25
C LEU A 199 -10.15 1.79 0.06
N ASP A 200 -9.26 1.24 0.88
CA ASP A 200 -7.94 1.81 1.12
C ASP A 200 -6.87 0.96 0.45
N LEU A 201 -6.25 1.53 -0.59
CA LEU A 201 -5.34 0.81 -1.46
C LEU A 201 -4.02 0.43 -0.76
N LEU A 202 -3.64 1.11 0.34
CA LEU A 202 -2.40 0.82 1.06
C LEU A 202 -2.34 -0.64 1.52
N PHE A 203 -3.46 -1.22 1.95
CA PHE A 203 -3.50 -2.60 2.42
C PHE A 203 -3.24 -3.59 1.28
N GLY A 204 -3.86 -3.37 0.11
CA GLY A 204 -3.63 -4.17 -1.09
C GLY A 204 -2.18 -4.04 -1.58
N ALA A 205 -1.67 -2.81 -1.64
CA ALA A 205 -0.30 -2.52 -2.03
C ALA A 205 0.73 -3.23 -1.12
N ARG A 206 0.56 -3.14 0.20
CA ARG A 206 1.43 -3.84 1.17
C ARG A 206 1.33 -5.36 1.05
N ARG A 207 0.16 -5.92 0.72
CA ARG A 207 0.02 -7.38 0.53
C ARG A 207 0.85 -7.86 -0.65
N LEU A 208 0.87 -7.11 -1.75
CA LEU A 208 1.63 -7.46 -2.95
C LEU A 208 3.12 -7.19 -2.80
N TRP A 209 3.50 -5.98 -2.39
CA TRP A 209 4.85 -5.49 -2.66
C TRP A 209 5.78 -5.39 -1.45
N LYS A 210 5.30 -5.57 -0.21
CA LYS A 210 6.14 -5.40 1.01
C LYS A 210 7.33 -6.36 1.11
N LEU A 211 7.31 -7.46 0.37
CA LEU A 211 8.40 -8.45 0.37
C LEU A 211 9.57 -8.01 -0.52
N ARG A 212 9.32 -7.09 -1.45
CA ARG A 212 10.30 -6.54 -2.38
C ARG A 212 10.68 -5.11 -2.03
N LEU A 213 9.69 -4.28 -1.71
CA LEU A 213 9.85 -2.86 -1.51
C LEU A 213 10.16 -2.54 -0.06
N GLU A 214 11.20 -1.73 0.16
CA GLU A 214 11.52 -1.18 1.48
C GLU A 214 10.40 -0.27 2.01
N SER A 215 9.69 0.39 1.10
CA SER A 215 8.61 1.32 1.41
C SER A 215 7.45 1.17 0.43
N CYS A 216 6.23 1.22 0.95
CA CYS A 216 4.99 1.28 0.19
C CYS A 216 4.34 2.66 0.38
N ARG A 217 5.10 3.75 0.29
CA ARG A 217 4.49 5.09 0.12
C ARG A 217 4.04 5.24 -1.32
N LEU A 218 3.04 6.09 -1.55
CA LEU A 218 2.45 6.27 -2.86
C LEU A 218 3.48 6.69 -3.92
N VAL A 219 4.36 7.65 -3.58
CA VAL A 219 5.48 8.08 -4.44
C VAL A 219 6.45 6.95 -4.79
N ASP A 220 6.72 6.04 -3.84
CA ASP A 220 7.64 4.92 -4.09
C ASP A 220 6.99 3.89 -5.02
N LEU A 221 5.67 3.66 -4.89
CA LEU A 221 4.92 2.79 -5.78
C LEU A 221 4.73 3.39 -7.17
N GLU A 222 4.47 4.68 -7.25
CA GLU A 222 4.40 5.41 -8.52
C GLU A 222 5.70 5.23 -9.31
N ASN A 223 6.86 5.40 -8.67
CA ASN A 223 8.14 5.16 -9.32
C ASN A 223 8.34 3.68 -9.70
N GLN A 224 8.21 2.76 -8.74
CA GLN A 224 8.61 1.37 -8.95
C GLN A 224 7.59 0.50 -9.68
N ILE A 225 6.32 0.92 -9.73
CA ILE A 225 5.22 0.16 -10.35
C ILE A 225 4.70 0.88 -11.60
N LEU A 226 4.46 2.20 -11.52
CA LEU A 226 4.00 2.96 -12.69
C LEU A 226 5.16 3.40 -13.59
N GLY A 227 6.40 3.44 -13.08
CA GLY A 227 7.55 3.94 -13.84
C GLY A 227 7.56 5.46 -13.98
N VAL A 228 6.91 6.18 -13.06
CA VAL A 228 6.84 7.65 -13.07
C VAL A 228 7.86 8.20 -12.06
N GLU A 229 8.80 9.00 -12.56
CA GLU A 229 9.76 9.69 -11.71
C GLU A 229 9.34 11.15 -11.54
N ARG A 230 9.02 11.55 -10.31
CA ARG A 230 8.72 12.96 -9.99
C ARG A 230 10.00 13.78 -9.94
N GLN A 231 10.00 14.91 -10.65
CA GLN A 231 11.06 15.91 -10.54
C GLN A 231 10.58 17.08 -9.68
N GLY A 232 11.35 17.42 -8.65
CA GLY A 232 11.08 18.60 -7.81
C GLY A 232 9.86 18.45 -6.88
N ASP A 233 9.50 17.22 -6.50
CA ASP A 233 8.37 17.00 -5.61
C ASP A 233 8.59 17.61 -4.22
N LEU A 234 7.52 18.14 -3.65
CA LEU A 234 7.55 18.78 -2.34
C LEU A 234 7.54 17.71 -1.25
N PRO A 235 8.49 17.71 -0.28
CA PRO A 235 8.39 16.81 0.85
C PRO A 235 7.09 17.06 1.62
N GLY A 236 6.31 16.02 1.87
CA GLY A 236 5.00 16.15 2.53
C GLY A 236 5.07 16.85 3.89
N GLU A 237 6.19 16.71 4.63
CA GLU A 237 6.37 17.43 5.88
C GLU A 237 6.46 18.96 5.71
N MET A 238 6.78 19.48 4.51
CA MET A 238 6.88 20.91 4.23
C MET A 238 5.54 21.55 3.90
N ILE A 239 4.56 20.75 3.48
CA ILE A 239 3.25 21.22 3.02
C ILE A 239 2.54 22.12 4.05
N PRO A 240 2.44 21.75 5.35
CA PRO A 240 1.84 22.63 6.36
C PRO A 240 2.53 23.99 6.47
N TYR A 241 3.86 24.02 6.40
CA TYR A 241 4.63 25.26 6.56
C TYR A 241 4.40 26.24 5.43
N ILE A 242 4.31 25.72 4.19
CA ILE A 242 4.02 26.54 3.02
C ILE A 242 2.61 27.11 3.10
N TYR A 243 1.63 26.34 3.57
CA TYR A 243 0.28 26.85 3.80
C TYR A 243 0.25 27.94 4.89
N PHE A 244 0.96 27.76 6.01
CA PHE A 244 1.05 28.80 7.04
C PHE A 244 1.77 30.07 6.56
N ASP A 245 2.80 29.92 5.73
CA ASP A 245 3.48 31.05 5.10
C ASP A 245 2.54 31.79 4.14
N PHE A 246 1.73 31.05 3.37
CA PHE A 246 0.68 31.63 2.53
C PHE A 246 -0.34 32.41 3.36
N LEU A 247 -0.86 31.86 4.46
CA LEU A 247 -1.81 32.60 5.32
C LEU A 247 -1.24 33.94 5.81
N ARG A 248 0.06 34.00 6.08
CA ARG A 248 0.76 35.21 6.56
C ARG A 248 1.09 36.20 5.45
N THR A 249 1.54 35.71 4.31
CA THR A 249 2.14 36.53 3.24
C THR A 249 1.20 36.78 2.07
N GLN A 250 0.14 35.96 1.95
CA GLN A 250 -0.80 35.92 0.83
C GLN A 250 -0.11 35.67 -0.52
N GLN A 251 1.10 35.07 -0.52
CA GLN A 251 1.86 34.74 -1.72
C GLN A 251 1.41 33.41 -2.31
N ALA A 252 0.39 33.45 -3.18
CA ALA A 252 -0.24 32.23 -3.72
C ALA A 252 0.70 31.38 -4.60
N PHE A 253 1.76 31.93 -5.19
CA PHE A 253 2.69 31.16 -6.05
C PHE A 253 3.35 29.97 -5.33
N ARG A 254 3.53 30.06 -4.01
CA ARG A 254 4.12 28.99 -3.20
C ARG A 254 3.20 27.77 -3.06
N LEU A 255 1.90 27.94 -3.30
CA LEU A 255 0.91 26.86 -3.20
C LEU A 255 0.89 25.96 -4.44
N VAL A 256 1.29 26.46 -5.60
CA VAL A 256 1.21 25.71 -6.88
C VAL A 256 1.83 24.30 -6.79
N PRO A 257 3.01 24.10 -6.16
CA PRO A 257 3.56 22.77 -5.96
C PRO A 257 2.70 21.84 -5.10
N ILE A 258 1.97 22.36 -4.10
CA ILE A 258 1.06 21.56 -3.27
C ILE A 258 -0.12 21.05 -4.10
N PHE A 259 -0.73 21.91 -4.91
CA PHE A 259 -1.81 21.50 -5.81
C PHE A 259 -1.34 20.45 -6.81
N HIS A 260 -0.12 20.62 -7.34
CA HIS A 260 0.49 19.65 -8.25
C HIS A 260 0.75 18.30 -7.56
N HIS A 261 1.26 18.32 -6.33
CA HIS A 261 1.51 17.12 -5.53
C HIS A 261 0.23 16.31 -5.32
N ASN A 262 -0.79 16.93 -4.71
CA ASN A 262 -2.10 16.32 -4.49
C ASN A 262 -2.73 15.80 -5.80
N ALA A 263 -2.57 16.55 -6.90
CA ALA A 263 -3.06 16.13 -8.20
C ALA A 263 -2.38 14.86 -8.73
N LEU A 264 -1.06 14.74 -8.57
CA LEU A 264 -0.32 13.54 -8.95
C LEU A 264 -0.62 12.36 -8.04
N ASP A 265 -0.74 12.58 -6.73
CA ASP A 265 -1.10 11.53 -5.77
C ASP A 265 -2.46 10.90 -6.13
N ILE A 266 -3.47 11.72 -6.39
CA ILE A 266 -4.80 11.23 -6.76
C ILE A 266 -4.80 10.49 -8.10
N LEU A 267 -4.07 10.98 -9.09
CA LEU A 267 -3.94 10.30 -10.39
C LEU A 267 -3.21 8.96 -10.26
N SER A 268 -2.11 8.93 -9.50
CA SER A 268 -1.34 7.73 -9.21
C SER A 268 -2.15 6.70 -8.43
N LEU A 269 -2.95 7.15 -7.47
CA LEU A 269 -3.90 6.30 -6.75
C LEU A 269 -4.90 5.64 -7.70
N ALA A 270 -5.47 6.38 -8.65
CA ALA A 270 -6.37 5.83 -9.65
C ALA A 270 -5.69 4.79 -10.55
N CYS A 271 -4.47 5.11 -11.03
CA CYS A 271 -3.70 4.21 -11.88
C CYS A 271 -3.26 2.94 -11.15
N LEU A 272 -2.84 3.03 -9.88
CA LEU A 272 -2.47 1.85 -9.06
C LEU A 272 -3.70 1.00 -8.73
N THR A 273 -4.87 1.62 -8.55
CA THR A 273 -6.16 0.91 -8.37
C THR A 273 -6.50 0.06 -9.59
N ALA A 274 -6.07 0.47 -10.79
CA ALA A 274 -6.21 -0.35 -11.99
C ALA A 274 -5.20 -1.52 -12.08
N ILE A 275 -4.15 -1.55 -11.27
CA ILE A 275 -3.10 -2.58 -11.36
C ILE A 275 -3.30 -3.68 -10.32
N VAL A 276 -3.44 -3.30 -9.04
CA VAL A 276 -3.50 -4.23 -7.90
C VAL A 276 -4.57 -5.33 -8.06
N PRO A 277 -5.85 -5.00 -8.36
CA PRO A 277 -6.90 -6.01 -8.47
C PRO A 277 -6.84 -6.84 -9.76
N PHE A 278 -6.31 -6.31 -10.86
CA PHE A 278 -6.11 -7.10 -12.09
C PHE A 278 -5.16 -8.27 -11.85
N HIS A 279 -4.08 -8.02 -11.10
CA HIS A 279 -3.16 -9.08 -10.69
C HIS A 279 -3.82 -10.15 -9.82
N PHE A 280 -4.80 -9.76 -8.99
CA PHE A 280 -5.54 -10.73 -8.19
C PHE A 280 -6.55 -11.55 -9.02
N ARG A 281 -7.23 -10.91 -9.97
CA ARG A 281 -8.23 -11.56 -10.83
C ARG A 281 -7.60 -12.56 -11.78
N SER A 282 -6.50 -12.18 -12.43
CA SER A 282 -5.83 -12.98 -13.45
C SER A 282 -4.34 -13.17 -13.11
N PRO A 283 -4.01 -14.03 -12.13
CA PRO A 283 -2.63 -14.24 -11.68
C PRO A 283 -1.68 -14.78 -12.76
N GLU A 284 -2.24 -15.40 -13.81
CA GLU A 284 -1.52 -16.13 -14.85
C GLU A 284 -1.53 -15.45 -16.22
N GLY A 285 -2.26 -14.35 -16.41
CA GLY A 285 -2.39 -13.72 -17.71
C GLY A 285 -1.06 -13.12 -18.21
N ASP A 286 -0.65 -13.47 -19.43
CA ASP A 286 0.56 -12.92 -20.10
C ASP A 286 0.45 -11.43 -20.45
N THR A 287 -0.70 -10.79 -20.23
CA THR A 287 -0.90 -9.33 -20.27
C THR A 287 -0.21 -8.61 -19.10
N LEU A 288 0.83 -9.21 -18.53
CA LEU A 288 1.68 -8.70 -17.47
C LEU A 288 2.42 -7.46 -17.95
N GLY A 289 1.84 -6.30 -17.66
CA GLY A 289 2.62 -5.07 -17.55
C GLY A 289 3.80 -5.24 -16.57
N PRO A 290 4.73 -4.27 -16.52
CA PRO A 290 6.00 -4.37 -15.80
C PRO A 290 5.93 -4.63 -14.26
N ALA A 291 4.75 -4.72 -13.64
CA ALA A 291 4.53 -4.65 -12.20
C ALA A 291 4.75 -5.95 -11.38
N LEU A 292 4.73 -7.15 -11.99
CA LEU A 292 4.99 -8.44 -11.29
C LEU A 292 6.16 -9.23 -11.91
N ARG A 293 7.33 -8.59 -12.01
CA ARG A 293 8.54 -9.20 -12.55
C ARG A 293 9.41 -9.92 -11.52
N HIS A 294 9.01 -9.93 -10.26
CA HIS A 294 9.85 -10.43 -9.17
C HIS A 294 9.14 -11.56 -8.41
N GLY A 295 9.88 -12.62 -8.08
CA GLY A 295 9.34 -13.74 -7.29
C GLY A 295 8.75 -13.30 -5.95
N ALA A 296 9.29 -12.24 -5.33
CA ALA A 296 8.75 -11.64 -4.11
C ALA A 296 7.30 -11.13 -4.27
N ASP A 297 6.96 -10.55 -5.42
CA ASP A 297 5.62 -10.03 -5.68
C ASP A 297 4.63 -11.20 -5.87
N LEU A 298 5.07 -12.28 -6.55
CA LEU A 298 4.28 -13.51 -6.72
C LEU A 298 3.98 -14.19 -5.38
N ILE A 299 4.93 -14.19 -4.44
CA ILE A 299 4.69 -14.69 -3.07
C ILE A 299 3.64 -13.86 -2.35
N GLY A 300 3.69 -12.53 -2.48
CA GLY A 300 2.69 -11.62 -1.92
C GLY A 300 1.28 -11.95 -2.42
N LEU A 301 1.15 -12.10 -3.75
CA LEU A 301 -0.11 -12.48 -4.39
C LEU A 301 -0.58 -13.89 -4.00
N ALA A 302 0.31 -14.89 -4.00
CA ALA A 302 0.00 -16.27 -3.62
C ALA A 302 -0.57 -16.36 -2.20
N ARG A 303 0.02 -15.63 -1.24
CA ARG A 303 -0.48 -15.58 0.14
C ARG A 303 -1.86 -14.95 0.23
N TRP A 304 -2.15 -13.98 -0.62
CA TRP A 304 -3.48 -13.38 -0.69
C TRP A 304 -4.50 -14.34 -1.28
N LEU A 305 -4.14 -15.06 -2.35
CA LEU A 305 -4.99 -16.11 -2.93
C LEU A 305 -5.32 -17.22 -1.91
N LEU A 306 -4.37 -17.60 -1.06
CA LEU A 306 -4.63 -18.53 0.05
C LEU A 306 -5.66 -18.01 1.06
N GLN A 307 -5.70 -16.69 1.32
CA GLN A 307 -6.72 -16.08 2.18
C GLN A 307 -8.09 -16.06 1.53
N ALA A 308 -8.14 -15.99 0.20
CA ALA A 308 -9.36 -16.04 -0.59
C ALA A 308 -9.74 -17.47 -1.02
N GLU A 309 -9.21 -18.50 -0.34
CA GLU A 309 -9.52 -19.90 -0.59
C GLU A 309 -9.24 -20.38 -2.04
N ARG A 310 -8.19 -19.84 -2.68
CA ARG A 310 -7.71 -20.23 -4.02
C ARG A 310 -6.33 -20.94 -3.97
N PRO A 311 -6.22 -22.11 -3.32
CA PRO A 311 -4.92 -22.76 -3.07
C PRO A 311 -4.21 -23.29 -4.32
N GLU A 312 -4.93 -23.71 -5.36
CA GLU A 312 -4.33 -24.21 -6.60
C GLU A 312 -3.58 -23.11 -7.36
N GLU A 313 -4.15 -21.92 -7.42
CA GLU A 313 -3.52 -20.75 -8.05
C GLU A 313 -2.33 -20.26 -7.22
N ALA A 314 -2.48 -20.19 -5.89
CA ALA A 314 -1.40 -19.84 -4.99
C ALA A 314 -0.18 -20.77 -5.16
N LEU A 315 -0.42 -22.07 -5.28
CA LEU A 315 0.62 -23.07 -5.46
C LEU A 315 1.40 -22.87 -6.77
N ARG A 316 0.71 -22.54 -7.87
CA ARG A 316 1.36 -22.24 -9.16
C ARG A 316 2.25 -21.00 -9.05
N LEU A 317 1.78 -19.96 -8.36
CA LEU A 317 2.58 -18.76 -8.12
C LEU A 317 3.81 -19.01 -7.24
N PHE A 318 3.69 -19.83 -6.18
CA PHE A 318 4.85 -20.18 -5.35
C PHE A 318 5.92 -20.94 -6.14
N ARG A 319 5.52 -21.91 -6.97
CA ARG A 319 6.45 -22.66 -7.82
C ARG A 319 7.15 -21.73 -8.82
N ARG A 320 6.39 -20.88 -9.52
CA ARG A 320 6.95 -19.87 -10.43
C ARG A 320 7.91 -18.92 -9.71
N ALA A 321 7.58 -18.50 -8.49
CA ALA A 321 8.46 -17.64 -7.70
C ALA A 321 9.81 -18.33 -7.41
N VAL A 322 9.80 -19.61 -7.04
CA VAL A 322 11.01 -20.41 -6.81
C VAL A 322 11.84 -20.55 -8.09
N GLU A 323 11.20 -20.84 -9.22
CA GLU A 323 11.86 -20.96 -10.54
C GLU A 323 12.56 -19.67 -10.97
N MET A 324 12.04 -18.50 -10.57
CA MET A 324 12.64 -17.19 -10.86
C MET A 324 13.90 -16.89 -10.04
N GLY A 325 14.24 -17.73 -9.05
CA GLY A 325 15.38 -17.51 -8.15
C GLY A 325 15.04 -16.54 -7.02
N LEU A 326 14.76 -17.10 -5.83
CA LEU A 326 14.48 -16.33 -4.62
C LEU A 326 15.73 -16.21 -3.74
N PRO A 327 15.89 -15.10 -3.00
CA PRO A 327 16.87 -15.06 -1.92
C PRO A 327 16.50 -16.06 -0.82
N ASP A 328 17.50 -16.65 -0.16
CA ASP A 328 17.34 -17.74 0.83
C ASP A 328 16.24 -17.50 1.87
N HIS A 329 16.16 -16.28 2.41
CA HIS A 329 15.18 -15.92 3.43
C HIS A 329 13.72 -15.99 2.93
N LEU A 330 13.49 -15.79 1.62
CA LEU A 330 12.19 -16.00 0.98
C LEU A 330 12.03 -17.43 0.46
N LEU A 331 13.08 -18.01 -0.10
CA LEU A 331 13.07 -19.34 -0.70
C LEU A 331 12.57 -20.40 0.27
N PHE A 332 13.24 -20.58 1.42
CA PHE A 332 12.92 -21.66 2.34
C PHE A 332 11.53 -21.52 2.95
N ARG A 333 11.09 -20.27 3.19
CA ARG A 333 9.72 -19.98 3.64
C ARG A 333 8.70 -20.34 2.57
N THR A 334 8.98 -20.01 1.31
CA THR A 334 8.10 -20.29 0.17
C THR A 334 7.98 -21.79 -0.07
N LEU A 335 9.07 -22.55 0.04
CA LEU A 335 9.04 -24.01 -0.03
C LEU A 335 8.21 -24.60 1.12
N TRP A 336 8.34 -24.09 2.34
CA TRP A 336 7.52 -24.55 3.46
C TRP A 336 6.02 -24.26 3.24
N GLU A 337 5.69 -23.06 2.75
CA GLU A 337 4.32 -22.68 2.40
C GLU A 337 3.76 -23.52 1.23
N THR A 338 4.60 -23.88 0.26
CA THR A 338 4.28 -24.79 -0.84
C THR A 338 3.92 -26.17 -0.30
N ALA A 339 4.78 -26.79 0.51
CA ALA A 339 4.53 -28.11 1.10
C ALA A 339 3.25 -28.13 1.96
N ALA A 340 3.01 -27.08 2.75
CA ALA A 340 1.80 -26.94 3.55
C ALA A 340 0.53 -26.84 2.68
N THR A 341 0.62 -26.13 1.56
CA THR A 341 -0.49 -25.98 0.60
C THR A 341 -0.77 -27.31 -0.12
N GLU A 342 0.26 -28.04 -0.55
CA GLU A 342 0.11 -29.37 -1.15
C GLU A 342 -0.57 -30.37 -0.21
N LYS A 343 -0.19 -30.38 1.07
CA LYS A 343 -0.88 -31.19 2.09
C LYS A 343 -2.36 -30.84 2.22
N ARG A 344 -2.69 -29.54 2.22
CA ARG A 344 -4.09 -29.09 2.27
C ARG A 344 -4.90 -29.59 1.08
N LEU A 345 -4.26 -29.73 -0.09
CA LEU A 345 -4.85 -30.26 -1.31
C LEU A 345 -4.86 -31.81 -1.39
N GLY A 346 -4.41 -32.51 -0.33
CA GLY A 346 -4.31 -33.97 -0.30
C GLY A 346 -3.18 -34.56 -1.13
N ARG A 347 -2.24 -33.73 -1.63
CA ARG A 347 -1.11 -34.15 -2.46
C ARG A 347 0.11 -34.44 -1.59
N GLU A 348 -0.01 -35.47 -0.76
CA GLU A 348 1.00 -35.80 0.25
C GLU A 348 2.37 -36.10 -0.37
N ASP A 349 2.44 -36.81 -1.50
CA ASP A 349 3.72 -37.17 -2.12
C ASP A 349 4.46 -35.93 -2.65
N ALA A 350 3.73 -34.97 -3.24
CA ALA A 350 4.29 -33.69 -3.68
C ALA A 350 4.77 -32.84 -2.50
N ALA A 351 3.99 -32.81 -1.41
CA ALA A 351 4.41 -32.12 -0.19
C ALA A 351 5.69 -32.72 0.40
N LEU A 352 5.81 -34.05 0.41
CA LEU A 352 6.98 -34.75 0.93
C LEU A 352 8.23 -34.50 0.09
N ALA A 353 8.11 -34.40 -1.23
CA ALA A 353 9.22 -34.02 -2.10
C ALA A 353 9.82 -32.67 -1.68
N VAL A 354 8.98 -31.65 -1.50
CA VAL A 354 9.41 -30.31 -1.06
C VAL A 354 9.97 -30.33 0.37
N ILE A 355 9.39 -31.13 1.27
CA ILE A 355 9.91 -31.31 2.62
C ILE A 355 11.29 -31.98 2.61
N ALA A 356 11.52 -32.96 1.73
CA ALA A 356 12.83 -33.61 1.59
C ALA A 356 13.90 -32.61 1.10
N GLU A 357 13.57 -31.73 0.17
CA GLU A 357 14.46 -30.64 -0.26
C GLU A 357 14.83 -29.71 0.91
N LEU A 358 13.85 -29.34 1.74
CA LEU A 358 14.09 -28.54 2.94
C LEU A 358 14.96 -29.27 3.98
N ALA A 359 14.86 -30.59 4.09
CA ALA A 359 15.71 -31.37 4.98
C ALA A 359 17.18 -31.47 4.49
N GLY A 360 17.37 -31.45 3.17
CA GLY A 360 18.66 -31.62 2.50
C GLY A 360 19.63 -30.45 2.63
N SER A 361 19.17 -29.26 3.01
CA SER A 361 19.99 -28.04 3.11
C SER A 361 19.89 -27.39 4.49
N ARG A 362 20.91 -26.61 4.88
CA ARG A 362 20.87 -25.85 6.14
C ARG A 362 19.94 -24.65 5.99
N ASN A 363 18.80 -24.66 6.69
CA ASN A 363 17.83 -23.57 6.68
C ASN A 363 16.99 -23.55 7.98
N PRO A 364 16.22 -22.47 8.24
CA PRO A 364 15.39 -22.35 9.45
C PRO A 364 14.26 -23.38 9.59
N TYR A 365 13.85 -24.03 8.49
CA TYR A 365 12.74 -25.00 8.48
C TYR A 365 13.21 -26.46 8.58
N ARG A 366 14.52 -26.71 8.50
CA ARG A 366 15.12 -28.05 8.44
C ARG A 366 14.72 -28.94 9.60
N PHE A 367 14.66 -28.41 10.83
CA PHE A 367 14.18 -29.15 12.00
C PHE A 367 12.74 -29.67 11.80
N ARG A 368 11.83 -28.77 11.39
CA ARG A 368 10.43 -29.12 11.13
C ARG A 368 10.30 -30.08 9.96
N ALA A 369 11.17 -29.95 8.95
CA ALA A 369 11.20 -30.85 7.80
C ALA A 369 11.53 -32.28 8.22
N PHE A 370 12.58 -32.48 9.02
CA PHE A 370 12.92 -33.79 9.59
C PHE A 370 11.81 -34.35 10.48
N GLU A 371 11.14 -33.50 11.25
CA GLU A 371 10.02 -33.93 12.07
C GLU A 371 8.88 -34.51 11.21
N GLU A 372 8.53 -33.85 10.11
CA GLU A 372 7.49 -34.30 9.18
C GLU A 372 7.90 -35.57 8.43
N LEU A 373 9.16 -35.70 8.00
CA LEU A 373 9.68 -36.94 7.38
C LEU A 373 9.65 -38.11 8.37
N ALA A 374 10.01 -37.88 9.63
CA ALA A 374 9.91 -38.90 10.67
C ALA A 374 8.47 -39.38 10.87
N LYS A 375 7.48 -38.47 10.88
CA LYS A 375 6.05 -38.83 10.95
C LYS A 375 5.63 -39.66 9.76
N HIS A 376 6.03 -39.28 8.55
CA HIS A 376 5.72 -40.01 7.31
C HIS A 376 6.25 -41.44 7.35
N TYR A 377 7.54 -41.63 7.63
CA TYR A 377 8.14 -42.96 7.72
C TYR A 377 7.55 -43.80 8.86
N GLU A 378 7.22 -43.20 10.01
CA GLU A 378 6.62 -43.93 11.14
C GLU A 378 5.19 -44.40 10.85
N HIS A 379 4.33 -43.51 10.33
CA HIS A 379 2.89 -43.74 10.25
C HIS A 379 2.44 -44.32 8.91
N ARG A 380 2.99 -43.82 7.79
CA ARG A 380 2.55 -44.18 6.45
C ARG A 380 3.33 -45.37 5.90
N GLU A 381 4.66 -45.31 5.90
CA GLU A 381 5.50 -46.39 5.37
C GLU A 381 5.79 -47.50 6.39
N ARG A 382 5.59 -47.23 7.68
CA ARG A 382 5.98 -48.12 8.79
C ARG A 382 7.46 -48.53 8.74
N ASN A 383 8.30 -47.65 8.16
CA ASN A 383 9.74 -47.80 8.09
C ASN A 383 10.38 -47.16 9.34
N TYR A 384 10.32 -47.89 10.45
CA TYR A 384 10.82 -47.39 11.74
C TYR A 384 12.32 -47.05 11.74
N PRO A 385 13.21 -47.78 11.04
CA PRO A 385 14.61 -47.38 10.90
C PRO A 385 14.78 -45.99 10.28
N MET A 386 14.12 -45.71 9.14
CA MET A 386 14.19 -44.39 8.51
C MET A 386 13.54 -43.30 9.37
N ALA A 387 12.42 -43.61 10.03
CA ALA A 387 11.80 -42.68 10.97
C ALA A 387 12.75 -42.31 12.13
N LEU A 388 13.52 -43.27 12.64
CA LEU A 388 14.52 -43.05 13.69
C LEU A 388 15.68 -42.18 13.19
N GLU A 389 16.16 -42.44 11.97
CA GLU A 389 17.20 -41.62 11.34
C GLU A 389 16.77 -40.15 11.21
N MET A 390 15.59 -39.90 10.64
CA MET A 390 15.06 -38.54 10.53
C MET A 390 14.88 -37.87 11.90
N THR A 391 14.44 -38.62 12.91
CA THR A 391 14.31 -38.14 14.29
C THR A 391 15.66 -37.73 14.89
N ARG A 392 16.72 -38.51 14.65
CA ARG A 392 18.08 -38.18 15.09
C ARG A 392 18.63 -36.95 14.40
N ASN A 393 18.43 -36.83 13.09
CA ASN A 393 18.81 -35.63 12.34
C ASN A 393 18.09 -34.37 12.86
N ALA A 394 16.85 -34.49 13.34
CA ALA A 394 16.15 -33.40 14.02
C ALA A 394 16.80 -33.06 15.38
N LEU A 395 17.20 -34.06 16.18
CA LEU A 395 17.87 -33.85 17.48
C LEU A 395 19.20 -33.11 17.35
N GLU A 396 19.95 -33.35 16.27
CA GLU A 396 21.19 -32.61 15.99
C GLU A 396 20.97 -31.11 15.79
N ILE A 397 19.76 -30.70 15.39
CA ILE A 397 19.41 -29.30 15.18
C ILE A 397 18.81 -28.69 16.44
N ALA A 398 17.83 -29.36 17.05
CA ALA A 398 17.19 -28.91 18.27
C ALA A 398 16.75 -30.09 19.13
N ASP A 399 17.21 -30.07 20.38
CA ASP A 399 16.89 -31.09 21.35
C ASP A 399 15.65 -30.71 22.16
N THR A 400 14.53 -31.36 21.84
CA THR A 400 13.24 -31.10 22.49
C THR A 400 12.72 -32.36 23.17
N PRO A 401 11.98 -32.25 24.30
CA PRO A 401 11.40 -33.40 24.98
C PRO A 401 10.48 -34.25 24.08
N GLU A 402 9.84 -33.65 23.08
CA GLU A 402 8.96 -34.33 22.13
C GLU A 402 9.74 -35.23 21.18
N ILE A 403 10.85 -34.73 20.62
CA ILE A 403 11.70 -35.50 19.71
C ILE A 403 12.44 -36.60 20.46
N ARG A 404 12.91 -36.36 21.70
CA ARG A 404 13.50 -37.41 22.55
C ARG A 404 12.51 -38.56 22.82
N ARG A 405 11.27 -38.22 23.20
CA ARG A 405 10.20 -39.22 23.40
C ARG A 405 9.91 -40.00 22.12
N ARG A 406 9.97 -39.35 20.95
CA ARG A 406 9.83 -40.04 19.65
C ARG A 406 11.00 -41.00 19.40
N GLU A 407 12.23 -40.59 19.69
CA GLU A 407 13.43 -41.43 19.52
C GLU A 407 13.35 -42.69 20.39
N GLU A 408 13.03 -42.55 21.67
CA GLU A 408 12.85 -43.68 22.61
C GLU A 408 11.73 -44.63 22.14
N ARG A 409 10.58 -44.07 21.72
CA ARG A 409 9.47 -44.85 21.19
C ARG A 409 9.88 -45.66 19.95
N LEU A 410 10.61 -45.05 19.02
CA LEU A 410 11.05 -45.70 17.78
C LEU A 410 12.11 -46.78 18.06
N LYS A 411 13.08 -46.52 18.97
CA LYS A 411 14.03 -47.54 19.46
C LYS A 411 13.31 -48.76 20.02
N GLY A 412 12.30 -48.54 20.87
CA GLY A 412 11.48 -49.61 21.44
C GLY A 412 10.69 -50.41 20.39
N ARG A 413 10.20 -49.77 19.33
CA ARG A 413 9.50 -50.45 18.22
C ARG A 413 10.43 -51.28 17.35
N ILE A 414 11.66 -50.81 17.11
CA ILE A 414 12.66 -51.55 16.34
C ILE A 414 13.18 -52.76 17.13
N ALA A 415 13.37 -52.61 18.44
CA ALA A 415 13.88 -53.67 19.32
C ALA A 415 12.85 -54.80 19.57
N ARG A 416 11.56 -54.59 19.31
CA ARG A 416 10.53 -55.63 19.43
C ARG A 416 10.54 -56.52 18.17
N PRO A 417 10.90 -57.81 18.25
CA PRO A 417 10.83 -58.71 17.10
C PRO A 417 9.37 -58.82 16.61
N LYS A 418 9.16 -58.83 15.29
CA LYS A 418 7.84 -59.13 14.69
C LYS A 418 7.39 -60.48 15.29
N SER A 419 6.32 -60.47 16.09
CA SER A 419 5.66 -61.71 16.48
C SER A 419 5.31 -62.46 15.20
N ARG A 420 5.93 -63.64 15.00
CA ARG A 420 5.48 -64.61 14.01
C ARG A 420 3.98 -64.77 14.22
N ARG A 421 3.17 -64.32 13.26
CA ARG A 421 1.82 -64.88 13.08
C ARG A 421 2.04 -66.37 12.96
N LEU A 422 1.63 -67.11 13.99
CA LEU A 422 1.47 -68.56 13.92
C LEU A 422 0.57 -68.82 12.71
N ALA A 423 1.17 -69.41 11.67
CA ALA A 423 0.40 -70.19 10.72
C ALA A 423 -0.10 -71.41 11.47
N LEU A 424 -1.40 -71.48 11.71
CA LEU A 424 -2.20 -72.68 11.91
C LEU A 424 -3.63 -72.36 11.49
#